data_AF-A0AA38G478-F1
#
_entry.id   AF-A0AA38G478-F1
#
_cell.length_a   1.000
_cell.length_b   1.000
_cell.length_c   1.000
_cell.angle_alpha   90.00
_cell.angle_beta   90.00
_cell.angle_gamma   90.00
#
_symmetry.space_group_name_H-M   'P 1'
#
loop_
_entity.id
_entity.type
_entity.pdbx_description
1 polymer ?
#
loop_
_entity_poly.entity_id
_entity_poly.type
_entity_poly.pdbx_seq_one_letter_code
_entity_poly.pdbx_strand_id
1 'polypeptide(L)'
;MGNFNVALVIVAAVVCVLVFLFNIYLLINFQHPDDLNQAYFPKLVVVLGLSVAEISILMLPADVANRHACSNAIYNGACNLTLPMKDLWLAIYILDAVLVFFVIPFAMFYYEGDQEKSVGKRVFSALMWVIMTAVVVGLVLGILYGLVGKVDFTVRRLSSATNAFPSSWSELSRNHPCIQGTNGNTLQCDAYTASASSESTWTMRTTFPEYVVALSTIVGSVLFSFFGGVGIACLPLGLIFSFLRRPKAIITRAQYIKEATELGKRARDIKEAAAALQREERSGSKGRKWRKNVKAVEKELLFLEDDVKALEEIYPQGEK
;
A
#
# COMPACT_ATOMS: atom_id res chain seq x y z
N MET A 1 -23.60 -28.18 -7.99
CA MET A 1 -22.16 -27.86 -7.94
C MET A 1 -21.81 -26.47 -8.51
N GLY A 2 -22.76 -25.68 -9.06
CA GLY A 2 -22.48 -24.30 -9.55
C GLY A 2 -22.61 -23.16 -8.54
N ASN A 3 -23.14 -23.41 -7.33
CA ASN A 3 -23.53 -22.32 -6.40
C ASN A 3 -22.36 -21.75 -5.57
N PHE A 4 -21.31 -22.54 -5.31
CA PHE A 4 -20.21 -22.13 -4.43
C PHE A 4 -19.37 -21.00 -5.07
N ASN A 5 -19.15 -21.07 -6.38
CA ASN A 5 -18.30 -20.10 -7.08
C ASN A 5 -19.04 -18.78 -7.34
N VAL A 6 -20.35 -18.84 -7.61
CA VAL A 6 -21.21 -17.65 -7.65
C VAL A 6 -21.23 -16.97 -6.29
N ALA A 7 -21.33 -17.74 -5.20
CA ALA A 7 -21.23 -17.19 -3.85
C ALA A 7 -19.87 -16.52 -3.60
N LEU A 8 -18.76 -17.13 -4.03
CA LEU A 8 -17.42 -16.55 -3.88
C LEU A 8 -17.27 -15.23 -4.63
N VAL A 9 -17.80 -15.14 -5.86
CA VAL A 9 -17.80 -13.90 -6.66
C VAL A 9 -18.66 -12.82 -6.00
N ILE A 10 -19.85 -13.17 -5.51
CA ILE A 10 -20.71 -12.23 -4.80
C ILE A 10 -20.02 -11.72 -3.54
N VAL A 11 -19.42 -12.61 -2.74
CA VAL A 11 -18.69 -12.23 -1.54
C VAL A 11 -17.51 -11.32 -1.87
N ALA A 12 -16.72 -11.65 -2.90
CA ALA A 12 -15.61 -10.79 -3.34
C ALA A 12 -16.10 -9.40 -3.75
N ALA A 13 -17.17 -9.30 -4.54
CA ALA A 13 -17.74 -8.03 -4.96
C ALA A 13 -18.27 -7.20 -3.77
N VAL A 14 -19.02 -7.83 -2.86
CA VAL A 14 -19.56 -7.17 -1.66
C VAL A 14 -18.43 -6.68 -0.76
N VAL A 15 -17.41 -7.50 -0.53
CA VAL A 15 -16.25 -7.13 0.28
C VAL A 15 -15.49 -5.94 -0.34
N CYS A 16 -15.27 -5.93 -1.65
CA CYS A 16 -14.66 -4.78 -2.34
C CYS A 16 -15.47 -3.48 -2.14
N VAL A 17 -16.81 -3.54 -2.20
CA VAL A 17 -17.67 -2.38 -1.95
C VAL A 17 -17.59 -1.92 -0.49
N LEU A 18 -17.60 -2.86 0.46
CA LEU A 18 -17.47 -2.55 1.88
C LEU A 18 -16.12 -1.89 2.20
N VAL A 19 -15.04 -2.41 1.63
CA VAL A 19 -13.69 -1.82 1.71
C VAL A 19 -13.70 -0.38 1.21
N PHE A 20 -14.33 -0.10 0.07
CA PHE A 20 -14.40 1.25 -0.47
C PHE A 20 -15.19 2.21 0.44
N LEU A 21 -16.34 1.76 0.97
CA LEU A 21 -17.15 2.53 1.91
C LEU A 21 -16.42 2.81 3.23
N PHE A 22 -15.69 1.81 3.75
CA PHE A 22 -14.88 1.94 4.94
C PHE A 22 -13.75 2.97 4.75
N ASN A 23 -13.08 2.96 3.60
CA ASN A 23 -12.03 3.92 3.30
C ASN A 23 -12.56 5.36 3.13
N ILE A 24 -13.77 5.52 2.57
CA ILE A 24 -14.44 6.84 2.56
C ILE A 24 -14.73 7.30 3.99
N TYR A 25 -15.24 6.41 4.85
CA TYR A 25 -15.51 6.73 6.25
C TYR A 25 -14.23 7.15 7.00
N LEU A 26 -13.13 6.40 6.83
CA LEU A 26 -11.84 6.75 7.41
C LEU A 26 -11.38 8.14 6.97
N LEU A 27 -11.48 8.45 5.67
CA LEU A 27 -11.10 9.76 5.16
C LEU A 27 -11.95 10.88 5.77
N ILE A 28 -13.27 10.70 5.87
CA ILE A 28 -14.17 11.72 6.46
C ILE A 28 -13.87 11.94 7.95
N ASN A 29 -13.50 10.89 8.68
CA ASN A 29 -13.22 10.97 10.11
C ASN A 29 -11.83 11.55 10.43
N PHE A 30 -10.83 11.28 9.60
CA PHE A 30 -9.44 11.69 9.83
C PHE A 30 -8.98 12.90 8.99
N GLN A 31 -9.83 13.45 8.11
CA GLN A 31 -9.51 14.69 7.41
C GLN A 31 -9.43 15.88 8.37
N HIS A 32 -8.53 16.82 8.08
CA HIS A 32 -8.43 18.08 8.82
C HIS A 32 -9.68 18.93 8.58
N PRO A 33 -10.23 19.63 9.59
CA PRO A 33 -11.40 20.50 9.43
C PRO A 33 -11.20 21.60 8.37
N ASP A 34 -9.99 22.12 8.23
CA ASP A 34 -9.68 23.14 7.22
C ASP A 34 -9.66 22.61 5.78
N ASP A 35 -9.61 21.28 5.61
CA ASP A 35 -9.66 20.63 4.29
C ASP A 35 -11.09 20.17 3.94
N LEU A 36 -12.11 20.56 4.71
CA LEU A 36 -13.50 20.24 4.38
C LEU A 36 -13.86 20.80 2.98
N ASN A 37 -14.27 19.91 2.07
CA ASN A 37 -14.67 20.21 0.68
C ASN A 37 -13.60 20.82 -0.25
N GLN A 38 -12.33 20.75 0.13
CA GLN A 38 -11.21 21.10 -0.75
C GLN A 38 -10.50 19.83 -1.27
N ALA A 39 -9.71 19.98 -2.34
CA ALA A 39 -8.79 18.96 -2.85
C ALA A 39 -9.38 17.55 -3.11
N TYR A 40 -10.40 17.44 -3.96
CA TYR A 40 -11.05 16.14 -4.27
C TYR A 40 -10.12 15.11 -4.93
N PHE A 41 -9.11 15.54 -5.69
CA PHE A 41 -8.26 14.62 -6.44
C PHE A 41 -7.35 13.73 -5.54
N PRO A 42 -6.57 14.26 -4.57
CA PRO A 42 -5.80 13.45 -3.63
C PRO A 42 -6.69 12.61 -2.75
N LYS A 43 -7.85 13.12 -2.35
CA LYS A 43 -8.79 12.35 -1.54
C LYS A 43 -9.22 11.09 -2.28
N LEU A 44 -9.52 11.21 -3.58
CA LEU A 44 -9.79 10.04 -4.43
C LEU A 44 -8.59 9.11 -4.54
N VAL A 45 -7.38 9.65 -4.74
CA VAL A 45 -6.14 8.84 -4.81
C VAL A 45 -5.88 8.10 -3.49
N VAL A 46 -6.13 8.74 -2.34
CA VAL A 46 -5.98 8.14 -1.00
C VAL A 46 -7.00 7.02 -0.79
N VAL A 47 -8.28 7.27 -1.06
CA VAL A 47 -9.33 6.24 -0.91
C VAL A 47 -9.04 5.05 -1.83
N LEU A 48 -8.63 5.31 -3.08
CA LEU A 48 -8.30 4.26 -4.04
C LEU A 48 -7.06 3.50 -3.58
N GLY A 49 -5.98 4.18 -3.18
CA GLY A 49 -4.75 3.54 -2.70
C GLY A 49 -4.96 2.66 -1.47
N LEU A 50 -5.72 3.15 -0.48
CA LEU A 50 -6.08 2.34 0.69
C LEU A 50 -6.95 1.14 0.32
N SER A 51 -7.93 1.34 -0.58
CA SER A 51 -8.82 0.26 -1.02
C SER A 51 -8.04 -0.85 -1.73
N VAL A 52 -7.12 -0.51 -2.64
CA VAL A 52 -6.33 -1.52 -3.35
C VAL A 52 -5.40 -2.25 -2.39
N ALA A 53 -4.76 -1.54 -1.45
CA ALA A 53 -3.90 -2.17 -0.45
C ALA A 53 -4.67 -3.17 0.44
N GLU A 54 -5.89 -2.83 0.89
CA GLU A 54 -6.75 -3.72 1.66
C GLU A 54 -7.21 -4.92 0.83
N ILE A 55 -7.57 -4.72 -0.43
CA ILE A 55 -7.93 -5.79 -1.36
C ILE A 55 -6.74 -6.74 -1.59
N SER A 56 -5.51 -6.23 -1.71
CA SER A 56 -4.29 -7.04 -1.84
C SER A 56 -4.11 -8.01 -0.65
N ILE A 57 -4.47 -7.59 0.56
CA ILE A 57 -4.45 -8.46 1.75
C ILE A 57 -5.59 -9.48 1.70
N LEU A 58 -6.80 -9.05 1.35
CA LEU A 58 -7.99 -9.91 1.27
C LEU A 58 -7.94 -10.92 0.11
N MET A 59 -7.04 -10.74 -0.85
CA MET A 59 -6.82 -11.71 -1.92
C MET A 59 -6.20 -13.03 -1.42
N LEU A 60 -5.45 -13.02 -0.31
CA LEU A 60 -4.88 -14.23 0.27
C LEU A 60 -5.95 -15.25 0.72
N PRO A 61 -6.92 -14.88 1.59
CA PRO A 61 -8.00 -15.80 1.94
C PRO A 61 -8.90 -16.13 0.74
N ALA A 62 -9.04 -15.22 -0.22
CA ALA A 62 -9.79 -15.48 -1.45
C ALA A 62 -9.12 -16.59 -2.30
N ASP A 63 -7.79 -16.59 -2.45
CA ASP A 63 -7.05 -17.65 -3.16
C ASP A 63 -7.18 -18.99 -2.44
N VAL A 64 -7.05 -19.01 -1.11
CA VAL A 64 -7.27 -20.23 -0.30
C VAL A 64 -8.69 -20.79 -0.53
N ALA A 65 -9.71 -19.94 -0.45
CA ALA A 65 -11.09 -20.34 -0.67
C ALA A 65 -11.35 -20.82 -2.12
N ASN A 66 -10.72 -20.19 -3.11
CA ASN A 66 -10.83 -20.59 -4.52
C ASN A 66 -10.17 -21.95 -4.79
N ARG A 67 -9.08 -22.29 -4.10
CA ARG A 67 -8.48 -23.64 -4.19
C ARG A 67 -9.36 -24.70 -3.52
N HIS A 68 -9.97 -24.37 -2.38
CA HIS A 68 -10.92 -25.28 -1.72
C HIS A 68 -12.16 -25.57 -2.58
N ALA A 69 -12.60 -24.61 -3.41
CA ALA A 69 -13.68 -24.82 -4.37
C ALA A 69 -13.40 -25.96 -5.37
N CYS A 70 -12.12 -26.27 -5.59
CA CYS A 70 -11.65 -27.26 -6.55
C CYS A 70 -11.20 -28.59 -5.94
N SER A 71 -11.40 -28.80 -4.63
CA SER A 71 -10.86 -29.97 -3.91
C SER A 71 -11.33 -31.33 -4.45
N ASN A 72 -12.49 -31.38 -5.11
CA ASN A 72 -13.09 -32.60 -5.66
C ASN A 72 -12.76 -32.84 -7.15
N ALA A 73 -11.97 -31.97 -7.79
CA ALA A 73 -11.57 -32.15 -9.19
C ALA A 73 -10.37 -33.10 -9.30
N ILE A 74 -10.46 -34.08 -10.20
CA ILE A 74 -9.46 -35.16 -10.38
C ILE A 74 -8.10 -34.59 -10.84
N TYR A 75 -8.09 -33.43 -11.51
CA TYR A 75 -6.88 -32.69 -11.86
C TYR A 75 -7.19 -31.18 -11.97
N ASN A 76 -6.19 -30.32 -11.72
CA ASN A 76 -6.34 -28.86 -11.66
C ASN A 76 -6.93 -28.23 -12.93
N GLY A 77 -6.79 -28.88 -14.08
CA GLY A 77 -7.34 -28.41 -15.36
C GLY A 77 -8.82 -28.75 -15.60
N ALA A 78 -9.45 -29.57 -14.76
CA ALA A 78 -10.89 -29.89 -14.85
C ALA A 78 -11.78 -28.84 -14.15
N CYS A 79 -11.18 -27.89 -13.41
CA CYS A 79 -11.90 -26.81 -12.76
C CYS A 79 -12.18 -25.66 -13.75
N ASN A 80 -13.27 -25.79 -14.49
CA ASN A 80 -13.66 -24.77 -15.47
C ASN A 80 -14.45 -23.59 -14.88
N LEU A 81 -14.69 -23.59 -13.56
CA LEU A 81 -15.61 -22.66 -12.90
C LEU A 81 -14.98 -21.86 -11.74
N THR A 82 -13.65 -21.85 -11.61
CA THR A 82 -12.91 -21.11 -10.57
C THR A 82 -12.54 -19.69 -11.05
N LEU A 83 -12.27 -18.79 -10.11
CA LEU A 83 -11.76 -17.46 -10.45
C LEU A 83 -10.33 -17.56 -10.99
N PRO A 84 -9.98 -16.80 -12.06
CA PRO A 84 -8.65 -16.76 -12.62
C PRO A 84 -7.69 -15.99 -11.70
N MET A 85 -7.27 -16.63 -10.61
CA MET A 85 -6.47 -15.98 -9.57
C MET A 85 -5.14 -15.44 -10.08
N LYS A 86 -4.49 -16.14 -11.03
CA LYS A 86 -3.25 -15.64 -11.63
C LYS A 86 -3.43 -14.26 -12.27
N ASP A 87 -4.51 -14.08 -13.02
CA ASP A 87 -4.78 -12.83 -13.73
C ASP A 87 -5.23 -11.73 -12.76
N LEU A 88 -6.00 -12.09 -11.72
CA LEU A 88 -6.40 -11.16 -10.66
C LEU A 88 -5.19 -10.65 -9.84
N TRP A 89 -4.29 -11.55 -9.45
CA TRP A 89 -3.05 -11.19 -8.77
C TRP A 89 -2.19 -10.27 -9.64
N LEU A 90 -2.01 -10.61 -10.91
CA LEU A 90 -1.25 -9.79 -11.85
C LEU A 90 -1.90 -8.40 -12.01
N ALA A 91 -3.23 -8.33 -12.16
CA ALA A 91 -3.95 -7.08 -12.33
C ALA A 91 -3.80 -6.16 -11.11
N ILE A 92 -3.95 -6.70 -9.90
CA ILE A 92 -3.81 -5.93 -8.66
C ILE A 92 -2.37 -5.48 -8.46
N TYR A 93 -1.37 -6.32 -8.71
CA TYR A 93 0.02 -5.92 -8.60
C TYR A 93 0.44 -4.88 -9.64
N ILE A 94 -0.07 -4.96 -10.87
CA ILE A 94 0.16 -3.91 -11.88
C ILE A 94 -0.50 -2.60 -11.43
N LEU A 95 -1.73 -2.67 -10.90
CA LEU A 95 -2.43 -1.49 -10.38
C LEU A 95 -1.65 -0.85 -9.23
N ASP A 96 -1.17 -1.64 -8.27
CA ASP A 96 -0.32 -1.18 -7.17
C ASP A 96 0.96 -0.51 -7.67
N ALA A 97 1.65 -1.12 -8.64
CA ALA A 97 2.85 -0.53 -9.23
C ALA A 97 2.54 0.81 -9.92
N VAL A 98 1.43 0.90 -10.66
CA VAL A 98 1.00 2.16 -11.31
C VAL A 98 0.67 3.23 -10.28
N LEU A 99 -0.02 2.86 -9.20
CA LEU A 99 -0.36 3.80 -8.13
C LEU A 99 0.88 4.34 -7.44
N VAL A 100 1.82 3.47 -7.07
CA VAL A 100 3.03 3.85 -6.33
C VAL A 100 4.01 4.66 -7.18
N PHE A 101 4.26 4.26 -8.44
CA PHE A 101 5.29 4.91 -9.26
C PHE A 101 4.78 6.10 -10.06
N PHE A 102 3.48 6.20 -10.34
CA PHE A 102 2.95 7.26 -11.19
C PHE A 102 1.87 8.11 -10.50
N VAL A 103 0.80 7.50 -10.00
CA VAL A 103 -0.39 8.27 -9.53
C VAL A 103 -0.11 9.01 -8.23
N ILE A 104 0.50 8.37 -7.23
CA ILE A 104 0.83 8.99 -5.95
C ILE A 104 1.88 10.10 -6.12
N PRO A 105 3.02 9.88 -6.81
CA PRO A 105 3.97 10.96 -7.10
C PRO A 105 3.34 12.10 -7.90
N PHE A 106 2.47 11.80 -8.86
CA PHE A 106 1.73 12.83 -9.59
C PHE A 106 0.87 13.67 -8.65
N ALA A 107 0.08 13.03 -7.77
CA ALA A 107 -0.74 13.73 -6.81
C ALA A 107 0.11 14.60 -5.87
N MET A 108 1.25 14.09 -5.39
CA MET A 108 2.17 14.83 -4.53
C MET A 108 2.74 16.07 -5.23
N PHE A 109 3.36 15.91 -6.41
CA PHE A 109 3.92 17.04 -7.16
C PHE A 109 2.88 18.02 -7.67
N TYR A 110 1.69 17.54 -8.03
CA TYR A 110 0.59 18.41 -8.38
C TYR A 110 0.22 19.26 -7.16
N TYR A 111 0.10 18.70 -5.97
CA TYR A 111 -0.30 19.47 -4.77
C TYR A 111 0.78 20.40 -4.22
N GLU A 112 2.04 19.99 -4.26
CA GLU A 112 3.19 20.84 -3.92
C GLU A 112 3.46 21.94 -4.97
N GLY A 113 2.90 21.78 -6.18
CA GLY A 113 3.00 22.76 -7.24
C GLY A 113 2.41 24.11 -6.83
N ASP A 114 3.20 25.16 -7.04
CA ASP A 114 2.88 26.56 -6.73
C ASP A 114 1.45 26.94 -7.16
N GLN A 115 0.62 27.33 -6.19
CA GLN A 115 -0.80 27.65 -6.38
C GLN A 115 -1.00 28.90 -7.27
N GLU A 116 0.03 29.71 -7.44
CA GLU A 116 0.00 30.91 -8.29
C GLU A 116 -0.01 30.58 -9.80
N LYS A 117 0.24 29.31 -10.20
CA LYS A 117 0.28 28.89 -11.62
C LYS A 117 -1.09 28.41 -12.11
N SER A 118 -1.41 28.74 -13.37
CA SER A 118 -2.58 28.19 -14.08
C SER A 118 -2.60 26.64 -14.03
N VAL A 119 -3.78 26.05 -13.90
CA VAL A 119 -3.99 24.59 -13.78
C VAL A 119 -3.21 23.79 -14.82
N GLY A 120 -3.22 24.19 -16.09
CA GLY A 120 -2.49 23.49 -17.15
C GLY A 120 -0.97 23.46 -16.96
N LYS A 121 -0.36 24.59 -16.55
CA LYS A 121 1.08 24.66 -16.24
C LYS A 121 1.43 23.82 -15.01
N ARG A 122 0.53 23.72 -14.04
CA ARG A 122 0.69 22.88 -12.85
C ARG A 122 0.69 21.40 -13.21
N VAL A 123 -0.27 20.95 -14.02
CA VAL A 123 -0.33 19.58 -14.53
C VAL A 123 0.91 19.23 -15.34
N PHE A 124 1.30 20.09 -16.29
CA PHE A 124 2.50 19.85 -17.11
C PHE A 124 3.78 19.77 -16.27
N SER A 125 3.92 20.67 -15.29
CA SER A 125 5.05 20.64 -14.36
C SER A 125 5.07 19.36 -13.54
N ALA A 126 3.93 18.92 -13.01
CA ALA A 126 3.83 17.67 -12.24
C ALA A 126 4.16 16.45 -13.10
N LEU A 127 3.62 16.38 -14.32
CA LEU A 127 3.93 15.30 -15.27
C LEU A 127 5.43 15.24 -15.62
N MET A 128 6.07 16.37 -15.84
CA MET A 128 7.52 16.43 -16.07
C MET A 128 8.31 15.84 -14.91
N TRP A 129 7.96 16.17 -13.67
CA TRP A 129 8.60 15.59 -12.49
C TRP A 129 8.37 14.08 -12.39
N VAL A 130 7.13 13.62 -12.60
CA VAL A 130 6.80 12.18 -12.60
C VAL A 130 7.61 11.43 -13.66
N ILE A 131 7.72 11.96 -14.88
CA ILE A 131 8.51 11.34 -15.95
C ILE A 131 9.98 11.26 -15.55
N MET A 132 10.55 12.34 -14.99
CA MET A 132 11.93 12.34 -14.53
C MET A 132 12.17 11.29 -13.43
N THR A 133 11.27 11.22 -12.44
CA THR A 133 11.36 10.20 -11.38
C THR A 133 11.19 8.79 -11.94
N ALA A 134 10.25 8.57 -12.86
CA ALA A 134 10.03 7.28 -13.50
C ALA A 134 11.22 6.83 -14.34
N VAL A 135 11.92 7.75 -15.02
CA VAL A 135 13.15 7.44 -15.76
C VAL A 135 14.27 7.02 -14.81
N VAL A 136 14.47 7.76 -13.72
CA VAL A 136 15.51 7.43 -12.72
C VAL A 136 15.23 6.06 -12.09
N VAL A 137 14.00 5.82 -11.63
CA VAL A 137 13.60 4.55 -11.02
C VAL A 137 13.65 3.41 -12.05
N GLY A 138 13.18 3.64 -13.27
CA GLY A 138 13.20 2.67 -14.35
C GLY A 138 14.62 2.27 -14.76
N LEU A 139 15.56 3.20 -14.80
CA LEU A 139 16.98 2.92 -15.04
C LEU A 139 17.58 2.06 -13.92
N VAL A 140 17.31 2.40 -12.66
CA VAL A 140 17.79 1.62 -11.50
C VAL A 140 17.23 0.19 -11.55
N LEU A 141 15.91 0.04 -11.75
CA LEU A 141 15.26 -1.26 -11.86
C LEU A 141 15.74 -2.06 -13.07
N GLY A 142 15.99 -1.39 -14.21
CA GLY A 142 16.50 -2.01 -15.42
C GLY A 142 17.93 -2.55 -15.27
N ILE A 143 18.82 -1.79 -14.62
CA ILE A 143 20.18 -2.24 -14.30
C ILE A 143 20.12 -3.44 -13.35
N LEU A 144 19.32 -3.35 -12.28
CA LEU A 144 19.13 -4.44 -11.33
C LEU A 144 18.56 -5.71 -11.98
N TYR A 145 17.60 -5.56 -12.90
CA TYR A 145 17.07 -6.68 -13.69
C TYR A 145 18.12 -7.31 -14.61
N GLY A 146 19.01 -6.50 -15.19
CA GLY A 146 20.13 -6.99 -16.00
C GLY A 146 21.13 -7.83 -15.21
N LEU A 147 21.38 -7.46 -13.95
CA LEU A 147 22.37 -8.12 -13.08
C LEU A 147 21.79 -9.30 -12.30
N VAL A 148 20.58 -9.17 -11.75
CA VAL A 148 19.99 -10.08 -10.73
C VAL A 148 18.60 -10.60 -11.16
N GLY A 149 18.17 -10.38 -12.41
CA GLY A 149 16.87 -10.84 -12.92
C GLY A 149 16.79 -12.35 -13.22
N LYS A 150 17.58 -13.18 -12.54
CA LYS A 150 17.60 -14.64 -12.68
C LYS A 150 17.14 -15.27 -11.37
N VAL A 151 16.31 -16.29 -11.48
CA VAL A 151 15.86 -17.11 -10.35
C VAL A 151 16.45 -18.50 -10.52
N ASP A 152 17.07 -18.98 -9.45
CA ASP A 152 17.67 -20.30 -9.39
C ASP A 152 16.73 -21.24 -8.62
N PHE A 153 16.24 -22.27 -9.30
CA PHE A 153 15.44 -23.32 -8.69
C PHE A 153 16.32 -24.52 -8.39
N THR A 154 16.24 -25.02 -7.16
CA THR A 154 16.81 -26.31 -6.79
C THR A 154 15.95 -27.41 -7.41
N VAL A 155 16.50 -28.10 -8.40
CA VAL A 155 15.82 -29.21 -9.09
C VAL A 155 16.64 -30.48 -9.02
N ARG A 156 15.98 -31.63 -8.96
CA ARG A 156 16.65 -32.91 -9.18
C ARG A 156 16.60 -33.24 -10.65
N ARG A 157 17.77 -33.39 -11.28
CA ARG A 157 17.83 -33.88 -12.66
C ARG A 157 17.62 -35.39 -12.63
N LEU A 158 16.52 -35.81 -13.24
CA LEU A 158 16.19 -37.21 -13.47
C LEU A 158 16.49 -37.53 -14.94
N SER A 159 17.10 -38.68 -15.19
CA SER A 159 17.42 -39.15 -16.53
C SER A 159 16.75 -40.50 -16.74
N SER A 160 15.72 -40.54 -17.57
CA SER A 160 15.04 -41.77 -17.94
C SER A 160 15.29 -42.11 -19.40
N ALA A 161 15.49 -43.39 -19.70
CA ALA A 161 15.51 -43.87 -21.07
C ALA A 161 14.10 -43.74 -21.67
N THR A 162 14.02 -43.28 -22.92
CA THR A 162 12.76 -43.28 -23.67
C THR A 162 12.68 -44.57 -24.50
N ASN A 163 11.50 -45.17 -24.55
CA ASN A 163 11.21 -46.30 -25.43
C ASN A 163 10.16 -45.86 -26.46
N ALA A 164 10.24 -46.42 -27.67
CA ALA A 164 9.23 -46.18 -28.69
C ALA A 164 7.85 -46.63 -28.18
N PHE A 165 6.82 -45.88 -28.54
CA PHE A 165 5.45 -46.16 -28.12
C PHE A 165 5.04 -47.56 -28.63
N PRO A 166 4.75 -48.52 -27.74
CA PRO A 166 4.46 -49.88 -28.17
C PRO A 166 3.06 -49.96 -28.82
N SER A 167 2.93 -50.78 -29.86
CA SER A 167 1.64 -51.08 -30.50
C SER A 167 0.74 -52.00 -29.67
N SER A 168 1.26 -52.58 -28.59
CA SER A 168 0.54 -53.45 -27.66
C SER A 168 0.89 -53.13 -26.21
N TRP A 169 -0.13 -52.93 -25.37
CA TRP A 169 0.00 -52.57 -23.96
C TRP A 169 0.10 -53.77 -23.01
N SER A 170 0.42 -54.96 -23.53
CA SER A 170 0.49 -56.21 -22.77
C SER A 170 1.54 -56.21 -21.65
N GLU A 171 2.53 -55.32 -21.73
CA GLU A 171 3.61 -55.19 -20.76
C GLU A 171 3.25 -54.28 -19.57
N LEU A 172 2.23 -53.42 -19.71
CA LEU A 172 1.70 -52.62 -18.60
C LEU A 172 0.56 -53.38 -17.91
N SER A 173 0.75 -53.71 -16.64
CA SER A 173 -0.28 -54.33 -15.80
C SER A 173 -0.34 -53.64 -14.44
N ARG A 174 -1.36 -53.94 -13.63
CA ARG A 174 -1.46 -53.40 -12.26
C ARG A 174 -0.22 -53.68 -11.41
N ASN A 175 0.50 -54.77 -11.72
CA ASN A 175 1.74 -55.17 -11.04
C ASN A 175 3.02 -54.66 -11.75
N HIS A 176 2.89 -54.12 -12.97
CA HIS A 176 4.00 -53.59 -13.78
C HIS A 176 3.57 -52.24 -14.39
N PRO A 177 3.55 -51.16 -13.59
CA PRO A 177 3.04 -49.86 -14.03
C PRO A 177 4.04 -49.04 -14.87
N CYS A 178 5.30 -49.48 -14.96
CA CYS A 178 6.40 -48.74 -15.59
C CYS A 178 6.94 -49.50 -16.81
N ILE A 179 7.36 -48.77 -17.85
CA ILE A 179 8.03 -49.34 -19.02
C ILE A 179 9.41 -49.86 -18.59
N GLN A 180 9.67 -51.14 -18.81
CA GLN A 180 10.93 -51.78 -18.42
C GLN A 180 12.07 -51.24 -19.30
N GLY A 181 13.14 -50.73 -18.66
CA GLY A 181 14.36 -50.33 -19.38
C GLY A 181 15.12 -51.54 -19.90
N THR A 182 16.04 -51.32 -20.84
CA THR A 182 16.82 -52.34 -21.57
C THR A 182 17.60 -53.34 -20.69
N ASN A 183 17.76 -53.03 -19.39
CA ASN A 183 18.52 -53.82 -18.43
C ASN A 183 17.66 -54.52 -17.36
N GLY A 184 16.38 -54.80 -17.64
CA GLY A 184 15.59 -55.89 -17.05
C GLY A 184 15.29 -55.92 -15.54
N ASN A 185 16.01 -55.19 -14.68
CA ASN A 185 16.07 -55.52 -13.25
C ASN A 185 15.56 -54.45 -12.28
N THR A 186 15.09 -53.29 -12.74
CA THR A 186 14.55 -52.24 -11.86
C THR A 186 13.22 -51.68 -12.36
N LEU A 187 12.14 -52.00 -11.64
CA LEU A 187 10.77 -51.51 -11.85
C LEU A 187 10.49 -50.21 -11.07
N GLN A 188 11.52 -49.39 -10.83
CA GLN A 188 11.40 -48.19 -9.99
C GLN A 188 11.66 -46.94 -10.82
N CYS A 189 10.83 -45.90 -10.63
CA CYS A 189 11.05 -44.61 -11.27
C CYS A 189 12.37 -44.01 -10.75
N ASP A 190 13.13 -43.39 -11.66
CA ASP A 190 14.40 -42.73 -11.34
C ASP A 190 14.26 -41.70 -10.20
N ALA A 191 13.06 -41.12 -10.03
CA ALA A 191 12.70 -40.24 -8.91
C ALA A 191 12.91 -40.86 -7.51
N TYR A 192 12.77 -42.18 -7.37
CA TYR A 192 12.92 -42.89 -6.09
C TYR A 192 14.35 -43.36 -5.83
N THR A 193 15.15 -43.52 -6.88
CA THR A 193 16.56 -44.00 -6.81
C THR A 193 17.58 -42.87 -6.93
N ALA A 194 17.16 -41.67 -7.36
CA ALA A 194 18.02 -40.51 -7.50
C ALA A 194 18.70 -40.15 -6.16
N SER A 195 20.03 -40.19 -6.16
CA SER A 195 20.86 -39.81 -5.02
C SER A 195 20.79 -38.30 -4.75
N ALA A 196 21.12 -37.87 -3.53
CA ALA A 196 21.21 -36.45 -3.17
C ALA A 196 22.20 -35.66 -4.06
N SER A 197 23.17 -36.33 -4.68
CA SER A 197 24.10 -35.74 -5.66
C SER A 197 23.46 -35.38 -7.02
N SER A 198 22.20 -35.76 -7.24
CA SER A 198 21.43 -35.41 -8.45
C SER A 198 20.76 -34.04 -8.36
N GLU A 199 20.97 -33.33 -7.25
CA GLU A 199 20.54 -31.96 -7.04
C GLU A 199 21.34 -31.01 -7.95
N SER A 200 20.62 -30.17 -8.69
CA SER A 200 21.18 -29.24 -9.65
C SER A 200 20.38 -27.94 -9.62
N THR A 201 21.01 -26.84 -10.02
CA THR A 201 20.33 -25.56 -10.14
C THR A 201 19.81 -25.37 -11.56
N TRP A 202 18.52 -25.09 -11.68
CA TRP A 202 17.91 -24.67 -12.93
C TRP A 202 17.63 -23.18 -12.87
N THR A 203 18.31 -22.43 -13.75
CA THR A 203 18.24 -20.98 -13.77
C THR A 203 17.24 -20.53 -14.83
N MET A 204 16.27 -19.72 -14.44
CA MET A 204 15.26 -19.16 -15.33
C MET A 204 15.23 -17.64 -15.22
N ARG A 205 15.11 -16.95 -16.36
CA ARG A 205 14.94 -15.50 -16.39
C ARG A 205 13.47 -15.15 -16.21
N THR A 206 13.17 -14.29 -15.23
CA THR A 206 11.81 -13.81 -14.99
C THR A 206 11.42 -12.73 -15.99
N THR A 207 10.11 -12.50 -16.17
CA THR A 207 9.65 -11.37 -16.96
C THR A 207 9.91 -10.06 -16.21
N PHE A 208 10.12 -8.96 -16.94
CA PHE A 208 10.40 -7.66 -16.31
C PHE A 208 9.28 -7.19 -15.35
N PRO A 209 7.98 -7.30 -15.69
CA PRO A 209 6.91 -6.91 -14.77
C PRO A 209 6.90 -7.72 -13.46
N GLU A 210 7.09 -9.03 -13.54
CA GLU A 210 7.17 -9.90 -12.35
C GLU A 210 8.38 -9.53 -11.48
N TYR A 211 9.51 -9.17 -12.09
CA TYR A 211 10.69 -8.71 -11.36
C TYR A 211 10.42 -7.41 -10.59
N VAL A 212 9.80 -6.42 -11.23
CA VAL A 212 9.45 -5.13 -10.59
C VAL A 212 8.52 -5.35 -9.41
N VAL A 213 7.47 -6.17 -9.58
CA VAL A 213 6.51 -6.51 -8.52
C VAL A 213 7.18 -7.24 -7.36
N ALA A 214 8.05 -8.21 -7.66
CA ALA A 214 8.76 -8.95 -6.62
C ALA A 214 9.66 -8.03 -5.78
N LEU A 215 10.42 -7.15 -6.44
CA LEU A 215 11.31 -6.21 -5.76
C LEU A 215 10.51 -5.16 -4.95
N SER A 216 9.44 -4.60 -5.52
CA SER A 216 8.59 -3.65 -4.82
C SER A 216 7.91 -4.29 -3.61
N THR A 217 7.54 -5.57 -3.69
CA THR A 217 6.96 -6.30 -2.56
C THR A 217 7.98 -6.51 -1.43
N ILE A 218 9.25 -6.81 -1.77
CA ILE A 218 10.32 -6.91 -0.76
C ILE A 218 10.52 -5.58 -0.04
N VAL A 219 10.70 -4.48 -0.78
CA VAL A 219 10.86 -3.14 -0.19
C VAL A 219 9.61 -2.74 0.60
N GLY A 220 8.43 -2.99 0.04
CA GLY A 220 7.14 -2.74 0.65
C GLY A 220 6.96 -3.48 1.96
N SER A 221 7.38 -4.75 2.05
CA SER A 221 7.29 -5.55 3.28
C SER A 221 8.14 -4.99 4.43
N VAL A 222 9.32 -4.45 4.10
CA VAL A 222 10.19 -3.77 5.08
C VAL A 222 9.51 -2.49 5.58
N LEU A 223 9.02 -1.64 4.68
CA LEU A 223 8.32 -0.41 5.04
C LEU A 223 7.03 -0.68 5.83
N PHE A 224 6.27 -1.69 5.42
CA PHE A 224 5.05 -2.12 6.11
C PHE A 224 5.35 -2.59 7.53
N SER A 225 6.46 -3.29 7.75
CA SER A 225 6.86 -3.73 9.10
C SER A 225 7.13 -2.55 10.04
N PHE A 226 7.75 -1.47 9.54
CA PHE A 226 7.98 -0.25 10.33
C PHE A 226 6.69 0.58 10.52
N PHE A 227 6.03 0.98 9.42
CA PHE A 227 4.89 1.89 9.50
C PHE A 227 3.62 1.22 10.00
N GLY A 228 3.37 -0.05 9.63
CA GLY A 228 2.26 -0.83 10.15
C GLY A 228 2.37 -1.06 11.65
N GLY A 229 3.58 -1.37 12.13
CA GLY A 229 3.84 -1.54 13.56
C GLY A 229 3.62 -0.26 14.37
N VAL A 230 4.15 0.87 13.89
CA VAL A 230 3.96 2.19 14.53
C VAL A 230 2.47 2.58 14.52
N GLY A 231 1.77 2.42 13.40
CA GLY A 231 0.36 2.75 13.26
C GLY A 231 -0.54 2.01 14.25
N ILE A 232 -0.33 0.70 14.40
CA ILE A 232 -1.10 -0.14 15.36
C ILE A 232 -0.82 0.28 16.81
N ALA A 233 0.42 0.67 17.14
CA ALA A 233 0.78 1.11 18.48
C ALA A 233 0.27 2.51 18.83
N CYS A 234 0.08 3.40 17.84
CA CYS A 234 -0.34 4.77 18.06
C CYS A 234 -1.73 4.91 18.69
N LEU A 235 -2.70 4.07 18.29
CA LEU A 235 -4.07 4.14 18.81
C LEU A 235 -4.15 3.83 20.32
N PRO A 236 -3.65 2.67 20.82
CA PRO A 236 -3.67 2.37 22.25
C PRO A 236 -2.81 3.36 23.06
N LEU A 237 -1.64 3.77 22.54
CA LEU A 237 -0.82 4.80 23.21
C LEU A 237 -1.55 6.13 23.29
N GLY A 238 -2.27 6.53 22.24
CA GLY A 238 -3.10 7.73 22.22
C GLY A 238 -4.19 7.70 23.28
N LEU A 239 -4.89 6.57 23.43
CA LEU A 239 -5.90 6.37 24.48
C LEU A 239 -5.31 6.37 25.90
N ILE A 240 -4.12 5.79 26.08
CA ILE A 240 -3.42 5.82 27.37
C ILE A 240 -2.97 7.25 27.71
N PHE A 241 -2.41 7.97 26.74
CA PHE A 241 -1.99 9.35 26.94
C PHE A 241 -3.18 10.29 27.14
N SER A 242 -4.31 10.09 26.46
CA SER A 242 -5.51 10.88 26.72
C SER A 242 -6.03 10.64 28.15
N PHE A 243 -5.99 9.41 28.64
CA PHE A 243 -6.37 9.12 30.03
C PHE A 243 -5.40 9.70 31.08
N LEU A 244 -4.09 9.68 30.80
CA LEU A 244 -3.05 10.21 31.69
C LEU A 244 -3.01 11.75 31.70
N ARG A 245 -3.12 12.37 30.50
CA ARG A 245 -3.05 13.83 30.29
C ARG A 245 -4.41 14.51 30.47
N ARG A 246 -5.48 13.78 30.79
CA ARG A 246 -6.79 14.39 31.05
C ARG A 246 -6.66 15.51 32.09
N PRO A 247 -7.29 16.67 31.86
CA PRO A 247 -7.25 17.77 32.82
C PRO A 247 -7.88 17.33 34.15
N LYS A 248 -7.12 17.44 35.24
CA LYS A 248 -7.57 17.03 36.59
C LYS A 248 -8.17 18.18 37.40
N ALA A 249 -7.97 19.42 36.96
CA ALA A 249 -8.42 20.62 37.65
C ALA A 249 -9.45 21.36 36.79
N ILE A 250 -10.63 21.59 37.34
CA ILE A 250 -11.68 22.42 36.72
C ILE A 250 -11.38 23.87 37.11
N ILE A 251 -11.23 24.76 36.13
CA ILE A 251 -11.01 26.19 36.37
C ILE A 251 -12.34 26.89 36.65
N THR A 252 -12.29 27.95 37.46
CA THR A 252 -13.44 28.82 37.67
C THR A 252 -13.68 29.72 36.44
N ARG A 253 -14.92 30.19 36.25
CA ARG A 253 -15.27 31.14 35.17
C ARG A 253 -14.40 32.40 35.17
N ALA A 254 -14.03 32.91 36.34
CA ALA A 254 -13.17 34.08 36.45
C ALA A 254 -11.74 33.81 35.94
N GLN A 255 -11.18 32.63 36.23
CA GLN A 255 -9.87 32.22 35.73
C GLN A 255 -9.90 31.97 34.22
N TYR A 256 -10.96 31.34 33.71
CA TYR A 256 -11.14 31.17 32.27
C TYR A 256 -11.17 32.51 31.53
N ILE A 257 -11.97 33.47 32.02
CA ILE A 257 -12.06 34.79 31.39
C ILE A 257 -10.68 35.46 31.40
N LYS A 258 -9.94 35.39 32.51
CA LYS A 258 -8.59 35.97 32.60
C LYS A 258 -7.64 35.37 31.55
N GLU A 259 -7.58 34.05 31.47
CA GLU A 259 -6.69 33.33 30.54
C GLU A 259 -7.10 33.54 29.08
N ALA A 260 -8.40 33.47 28.78
CA ALA A 260 -8.95 33.76 27.45
C ALA A 260 -8.64 35.20 27.02
N THR A 261 -8.62 36.15 27.97
CA THR A 261 -8.22 37.54 27.67
C THR A 261 -6.72 37.65 27.37
N GLU A 262 -5.88 36.86 28.05
CA GLU A 262 -4.43 36.81 27.76
C GLU A 262 -4.14 36.17 26.41
N LEU A 263 -4.78 35.04 26.10
CA LEU A 263 -4.69 34.40 24.78
C LEU A 263 -5.21 35.34 23.68
N GLY A 264 -6.30 36.07 23.94
CA GLY A 264 -6.81 37.08 23.02
C GLY A 264 -5.84 38.24 22.76
N LYS A 265 -4.97 38.59 23.72
CA LYS A 265 -3.88 39.56 23.50
C LYS A 265 -2.79 38.97 22.61
N ARG A 266 -2.31 37.76 22.91
CA ARG A 266 -1.32 37.05 22.08
C ARG A 266 -1.79 36.88 20.64
N ALA A 267 -3.08 36.56 20.45
CA ALA A 267 -3.71 36.47 19.13
C ALA A 267 -3.63 37.79 18.34
N ARG A 268 -3.81 38.93 19.02
CA ARG A 268 -3.67 40.26 18.39
C ARG A 268 -2.23 40.54 18.01
N ASP A 269 -1.28 40.24 18.88
CA ASP A 269 0.15 40.45 18.61
C ASP A 269 0.60 39.62 17.39
N ILE A 270 0.19 38.35 17.33
CA ILE A 270 0.46 37.46 16.18
C ILE A 270 -0.21 38.00 14.91
N LYS A 271 -1.45 38.49 14.99
CA LYS A 271 -2.16 39.08 13.86
C LYS A 271 -1.46 40.34 13.33
N GLU A 272 -0.94 41.19 14.21
CA GLU A 272 -0.17 42.37 13.84
C GLU A 272 1.18 42.00 13.20
N ALA A 273 1.88 41.00 13.75
CA ALA A 273 3.12 40.47 13.17
C ALA A 273 2.88 39.87 11.76
N ALA A 274 1.80 39.11 11.59
CA ALA A 274 1.39 38.56 10.30
C ALA A 274 1.06 39.68 9.28
N ALA A 275 0.33 40.72 9.71
CA ALA A 275 0.01 41.86 8.86
C ALA A 275 1.26 42.66 8.45
N ALA A 276 2.26 42.79 9.34
CA ALA A 276 3.54 43.41 9.03
C ALA A 276 4.30 42.61 7.96
N LEU A 277 4.37 41.28 8.10
CA LEU A 277 5.00 40.38 7.12
C LEU A 277 4.27 40.41 5.76
N GLN A 278 2.95 40.56 5.76
CA GLN A 278 2.17 40.70 4.53
C GLN A 278 2.45 42.04 3.82
N ARG A 279 2.73 43.12 4.55
CA ARG A 279 3.17 44.40 3.96
C ARG A 279 4.57 44.29 3.38
N GLU A 280 5.49 43.60 4.07
CA GLU A 280 6.83 43.30 3.54
C GLU A 280 6.75 42.48 2.24
N GLU A 281 5.80 41.54 2.15
CA GLU A 281 5.57 40.76 0.94
C GLU A 281 5.17 41.66 -0.24
N ARG A 282 4.23 42.60 -0.03
CA ARG A 282 3.80 43.55 -1.06
C ARG A 282 4.91 44.50 -1.50
N SER A 283 5.89 44.77 -0.64
CA SER A 283 7.08 45.56 -0.99
C SER A 283 8.13 44.79 -1.82
N GLY A 284 7.88 43.51 -2.12
CA GLY A 284 8.72 42.71 -3.03
C GLY A 284 9.91 42.01 -2.36
N SER A 285 10.06 42.09 -1.04
CA SER A 285 11.20 41.51 -0.31
C SER A 285 10.95 40.04 0.08
N LYS A 286 10.79 39.14 -0.92
CA LYS A 286 10.62 37.68 -0.68
C LYS A 286 11.97 36.97 -0.41
N GLY A 287 12.71 37.44 0.60
CA GLY A 287 14.02 36.91 0.98
C GLY A 287 13.99 35.72 1.96
N ARG A 288 15.18 35.18 2.30
CA ARG A 288 15.35 34.08 3.27
C ARG A 288 14.92 34.46 4.70
N LYS A 289 15.12 35.74 5.08
CA LYS A 289 14.72 36.30 6.38
C LYS A 289 13.20 36.34 6.53
N TRP A 290 12.48 36.79 5.50
CA TRP A 290 11.03 36.81 5.46
C TRP A 290 10.44 35.40 5.64
N ARG A 291 10.94 34.41 4.88
CA ARG A 291 10.50 33.00 5.03
C ARG A 291 10.73 32.45 6.44
N LYS A 292 11.82 32.84 7.11
CA LYS A 292 12.09 32.43 8.50
C LYS A 292 11.08 33.06 9.46
N ASN A 293 10.75 34.34 9.28
CA ASN A 293 9.78 35.04 10.11
C ASN A 293 8.36 34.52 9.91
N VAL A 294 7.96 34.22 8.66
CA VAL A 294 6.65 33.60 8.36
C VAL A 294 6.51 32.26 9.10
N LYS A 295 7.53 31.39 9.02
CA LYS A 295 7.52 30.11 9.76
C LYS A 295 7.50 30.28 11.27
N ALA A 296 8.10 31.35 11.80
CA ALA A 296 8.06 31.64 13.23
C ALA A 296 6.65 32.04 13.68
N VAL A 297 5.99 32.93 12.93
CA VAL A 297 4.61 33.34 13.19
C VAL A 297 3.64 32.18 13.04
N GLU A 298 3.82 31.34 12.03
CA GLU A 298 3.02 30.11 11.83
C GLU A 298 3.17 29.14 13.02
N LYS A 299 4.40 28.97 13.55
CA LYS A 299 4.64 28.16 14.74
C LYS A 299 3.99 28.74 15.99
N GLU A 300 4.06 30.06 16.18
CA GLU A 300 3.40 30.74 17.31
C GLU A 300 1.87 30.63 17.24
N LEU A 301 1.31 30.70 16.03
CA LEU A 301 -0.11 30.50 15.80
C LEU A 301 -0.55 29.08 16.16
N LEU A 302 0.21 28.05 15.76
CA LEU A 302 -0.07 26.67 16.15
C LEU A 302 -0.08 26.46 17.67
N PHE A 303 0.89 27.06 18.38
CA PHE A 303 0.90 26.99 19.84
C PHE A 303 -0.29 27.72 20.48
N LEU A 304 -0.71 28.85 19.90
CA LEU A 304 -1.89 29.56 20.36
C LEU A 304 -3.17 28.72 20.18
N GLU A 305 -3.30 28.02 19.05
CA GLU A 305 -4.43 27.11 18.79
C GLU A 305 -4.45 25.94 19.78
N ASP A 306 -3.30 25.33 20.05
CA ASP A 306 -3.16 24.28 21.06
C ASP A 306 -3.53 24.79 22.47
N ASP A 307 -3.08 26.00 22.84
CA ASP A 307 -3.41 26.63 24.13
C ASP A 307 -4.91 26.94 24.25
N VAL A 308 -5.55 27.43 23.17
CA VAL A 308 -7.00 27.69 23.13
C VAL A 308 -7.78 26.38 23.28
N LYS A 309 -7.39 25.33 22.55
CA LYS A 309 -8.01 24.02 22.64
C LYS A 309 -7.87 23.41 24.04
N ALA A 310 -6.70 23.54 24.66
CA ALA A 310 -6.49 23.12 26.04
C ALA A 310 -7.39 23.90 27.02
N LEU A 311 -7.56 25.21 26.82
CA LEU A 311 -8.44 26.03 27.65
C LEU A 311 -9.92 25.65 27.49
N GLU A 312 -10.36 25.35 26.26
CA GLU A 312 -11.73 24.85 25.98
C GLU A 312 -11.99 23.47 26.60
N GLU A 313 -11.01 22.57 26.59
CA GLU A 313 -11.12 21.24 27.22
C GLU A 313 -11.22 21.31 28.76
N ILE A 314 -10.66 22.36 29.39
CA ILE A 314 -10.62 22.53 30.85
C ILE A 314 -11.89 23.25 31.37
N TYR A 315 -12.53 24.08 30.55
CA TYR A 315 -13.74 24.80 30.97
C TYR A 315 -14.93 23.83 31.08
N PRO A 316 -15.70 23.83 32.17
CA PRO A 316 -16.78 22.88 32.36
C PRO A 316 -17.84 23.03 31.24
N GLN A 317 -18.05 21.97 30.46
CA GLN A 317 -19.16 21.82 29.50
C GLN A 317 -20.54 21.69 30.19
N GLY A 318 -20.71 22.26 31.39
CA GLY A 318 -21.81 21.96 32.31
C GLY A 318 -22.70 23.14 32.71
N GLU A 319 -22.39 24.39 32.36
CA GLU A 319 -23.28 25.52 32.60
C GLU A 319 -23.93 25.96 31.27
N LYS A 320 -25.06 25.33 30.95
CA LYS A 320 -26.09 25.95 30.09
C LYS A 320 -26.94 26.89 30.94
#